data_AF-A0A2D6XH79-F1
#
_entry.id   AF-A0A2D6XH79-F1
#
_cell.length_a   1.000
_cell.length_b   1.000
_cell.length_c   1.000
_cell.angle_alpha   90.00
_cell.angle_beta   90.00
_cell.angle_gamma   90.00
#
_symmetry.space_group_name_H-M   'P 1'
#
loop_
_entity.id
_entity.type
_entity.pdbx_description
1 polymer ?
#
loop_
_entity_poly.entity_id
_entity_poly.type
_entity_poly.pdbx_seq_one_letter_code
_entity_poly.pdbx_strand_id
1 'polypeptide(L)' 'MRNIRMQVRKIQQLENKASEKAGQRFLLIDERKLFGSAKKRAEYIGGFANQLLIDIMPEMVAASKLGEGLMEQVGKI' A
#
# COMPACT_ATOMS: atom_id res chain seq x y z
N MET A 1 -6.84 17.80 -20.82
CA MET A 1 -5.44 17.71 -20.33
C MET A 1 -5.22 18.14 -18.87
N ARG A 2 -5.68 19.33 -18.41
CA ARG A 2 -5.45 19.80 -17.00
C ARG A 2 -6.03 18.85 -15.93
N ASN A 3 -7.18 18.21 -16.21
CA ASN A 3 -7.83 17.23 -15.32
C ASN A 3 -7.03 15.92 -15.18
N ILE A 4 -6.55 15.35 -16.30
CA ILE A 4 -5.72 14.15 -16.33
C ILE A 4 -4.46 14.30 -15.45
N ARG A 5 -3.72 15.41 -15.62
CA ARG A 5 -2.49 15.66 -14.83
C ARG A 5 -2.77 15.73 -13.32
N MET A 6 -3.92 16.28 -12.92
CA MET A 6 -4.32 16.33 -11.51
C MET A 6 -4.65 14.93 -10.96
N GLN A 7 -5.32 14.09 -11.75
CA GLN A 7 -5.63 12.71 -11.36
C GLN A 7 -4.34 11.88 -11.22
N VAL A 8 -3.41 11.98 -12.17
CA VAL A 8 -2.09 11.31 -12.08
C VAL A 8 -1.34 11.72 -10.82
N ARG A 9 -1.28 13.02 -10.51
CA ARG A 9 -0.66 13.51 -9.27
C ARG A 9 -1.33 12.94 -8.02
N LYS A 10 -2.66 12.81 -8.03
CA LYS A 10 -3.41 12.27 -6.89
C LYS A 10 -3.16 10.77 -6.70
N ILE A 11 -3.08 10.00 -7.78
CA ILE A 11 -2.69 8.58 -7.75
C ILE A 11 -1.30 8.45 -7.12
N GLN A 12 -0.33 9.22 -7.61
CA GLN A 12 1.04 9.19 -7.06
C GLN A 12 1.10 9.55 -5.57
N GLN A 13 0.31 10.54 -5.13
CA GLN A 13 0.23 10.89 -3.71
C GLN A 13 -0.32 9.75 -2.84
N LEU A 14 -1.29 8.97 -3.35
CA LEU A 14 -1.83 7.81 -2.64
C LEU A 14 -0.79 6.68 -2.55
N GLU A 15 -0.10 6.39 -3.65
CA GLU A 15 0.97 5.40 -3.68
C GLU A 15 2.13 5.76 -2.74
N ASN A 16 2.53 7.03 -2.70
CA ASN A 16 3.54 7.51 -1.76
C ASN A 16 3.10 7.32 -0.30
N LYS A 17 1.84 7.64 0.04
CA LYS A 17 1.30 7.42 1.38
C LYS A 17 1.25 5.94 1.76
N ALA A 18 0.88 5.07 0.84
CA ALA A 18 0.92 3.62 1.04
C ALA A 18 2.36 3.16 1.35
N SER A 19 3.34 3.66 0.58
CA SER A 19 4.76 3.38 0.80
C SER A 19 5.28 3.88 2.15
N GLU A 20 4.91 5.11 2.54
CA GLU A 20 5.26 5.67 3.86
C GLU A 20 4.74 4.82 5.01
N LYS A 21 3.47 4.40 4.95
CA LYS A 21 2.87 3.51 5.95
C LYS A 21 3.57 2.15 5.98
N ALA A 22 3.88 1.58 4.82
CA ALA A 22 4.64 0.35 4.74
C ALA A 22 5.99 0.49 5.45
N GLY A 23 6.75 1.55 5.13
CA GLY A 23 8.03 1.85 5.77
C GLY A 23 7.92 1.99 7.29
N GLN A 24 6.92 2.73 7.78
CA GLN A 24 6.64 2.86 9.22
C GLN A 24 6.35 1.51 9.89
N ARG A 25 5.63 0.61 9.21
CA ARG A 25 5.34 -0.72 9.75
C ARG A 25 6.62 -1.55 9.92
N PHE A 26 7.57 -1.46 8.98
CA PHE A 26 8.88 -2.12 9.11
C PHE A 26 9.68 -1.63 10.32
N LEU A 27 9.53 -0.37 10.74
CA LEU A 27 10.15 0.14 11.97
C LEU A 27 9.58 -0.51 13.25
N LEU A 28 8.42 -1.16 13.16
CA LEU A 28 7.75 -1.83 14.28
C LEU A 28 8.06 -3.34 14.34
N ILE A 29 9.04 -3.81 13.57
CA ILE A 29 9.48 -5.20 13.64
C ILE A 29 10.09 -5.48 15.01
N ASP A 30 9.60 -6.53 15.66
CA ASP A 30 10.17 -7.09 16.88
C ASP A 30 11.09 -8.24 16.48
N GLU A 31 12.37 -7.91 16.32
CA GLU A 31 13.40 -8.86 15.88
C GLU A 31 13.47 -10.10 16.79
N ARG A 32 13.15 -9.98 18.09
CA ARG A 32 13.18 -11.11 19.02
C ARG A 32 12.18 -12.20 18.61
N LYS A 33 11.05 -11.82 18.03
CA LYS A 33 10.04 -12.78 17.55
C LYS A 33 10.47 -13.50 16.27
N LEU A 34 11.41 -12.94 15.51
CA LEU A 34 11.98 -13.59 14.33
C LEU A 34 12.92 -14.74 14.72
N PHE A 35 13.62 -14.62 15.84
CA PHE A 35 14.52 -15.66 16.37
C PHE A 35 13.81 -16.76 17.17
N GLY A 36 12.48 -16.71 17.29
CA GLY A 36 11.69 -17.73 17.97
C GLY A 36 11.66 -19.09 17.25
N SER A 37 10.93 -20.05 17.84
CA SER A 37 10.66 -21.34 17.18
C SER A 37 9.98 -21.12 15.81
N ALA A 38 10.12 -22.09 14.90
CA ALA A 38 9.57 -21.96 13.54
C ALA A 38 8.07 -21.60 13.53
N LYS A 39 7.29 -22.20 14.43
CA LYS A 39 5.87 -21.90 14.60
C LYS A 39 5.62 -20.44 15.02
N LYS A 40 6.29 -19.96 16.07
CA LYS A 40 6.13 -18.58 16.58
C LYS A 40 6.59 -17.54 15.57
N ARG A 41 7.69 -17.80 14.86
CA ARG A 41 8.17 -16.94 13.77
C ARG A 41 7.14 -16.85 12.66
N ALA A 42 6.57 -17.98 12.23
CA ALA A 42 5.56 -17.99 11.17
C ALA A 42 4.28 -17.22 11.57
N GLU A 43 3.78 -17.42 12.80
CA GLU A 43 2.64 -16.67 13.35
C GLU A 43 2.92 -15.17 13.38
N TYR A 44 4.11 -14.77 13.81
CA TYR A 44 4.50 -13.36 13.85
C TYR A 44 4.58 -12.74 12.45
N ILE A 45 5.26 -13.40 11.51
CA ILE A 45 5.39 -12.92 10.12
C ILE A 45 4.01 -12.83 9.45
N GLY A 46 3.15 -13.84 9.64
CA GLY A 46 1.79 -13.82 9.10
C GLY A 46 0.95 -12.67 9.65
N GLY A 47 1.01 -12.44 10.97
CA GLY A 47 0.34 -11.31 11.61
C GLY A 47 0.88 -9.95 11.12
N PHE A 48 2.20 -9.83 10.98
CA PHE A 48 2.85 -8.63 10.46
C PHE A 48 2.42 -8.33 9.03
N ALA A 49 2.45 -9.33 8.13
CA ALA A 49 2.03 -9.19 6.74
C ALA A 49 0.55 -8.78 6.64
N ASN A 50 -0.32 -9.36 7.46
CA ASN A 50 -1.73 -8.98 7.48
C ASN A 50 -1.92 -7.51 7.89
N GLN A 51 -1.21 -7.05 8.93
CA GLN A 51 -1.29 -5.65 9.36
C GLN A 51 -0.72 -4.68 8.31
N LEU A 52 0.38 -5.05 7.66
CA LEU A 52 0.94 -4.28 6.54
C LEU A 52 -0.09 -4.10 5.43
N LEU A 53 -0.79 -5.17 5.05
CA LEU A 53 -1.85 -5.10 4.04
C LEU A 53 -3.01 -4.20 4.49
N ILE A 54 -3.47 -4.35 5.74
CA ILE A 54 -4.53 -3.51 6.32
C ILE A 54 -4.17 -2.03 6.25
N ASP A 55 -2.92 -1.65 6.53
CA ASP A 55 -2.50 -0.25 6.55
C ASP A 55 -2.49 0.42 5.17
N ILE A 56 -2.02 -0.31 4.16
CA ILE A 56 -1.77 0.24 2.82
C ILE A 56 -2.98 0.08 1.89
N MET A 57 -3.84 -0.90 2.16
CA MET A 57 -4.98 -1.24 1.29
C MET A 57 -5.91 -0.05 1.00
N PRO A 58 -6.27 0.83 1.95
CA PRO A 58 -7.15 1.96 1.67
C PRO A 58 -6.61 2.89 0.58
N GLU A 59 -5.32 3.25 0.65
CA GLU A 59 -4.64 4.07 -0.34
C GLU A 59 -4.54 3.36 -1.70
N MET A 60 -4.18 2.07 -1.70
CA MET A 60 -4.05 1.28 -2.93
C MET A 60 -5.38 1.11 -3.65
N VAL A 61 -6.47 0.86 -2.92
CA VAL A 61 -7.83 0.78 -3.50
C VAL A 61 -8.26 2.13 -4.08
N ALA A 62 -7.98 3.23 -3.37
CA ALA A 62 -8.30 4.57 -3.85
C ALA A 62 -7.50 4.93 -5.12
N ALA A 63 -6.21 4.58 -5.16
CA ALA A 63 -5.34 4.79 -6.31
C ALA A 63 -5.81 3.98 -7.53
N SER A 64 -6.14 2.69 -7.33
CA SER A 64 -6.66 1.81 -8.38
C SER A 64 -7.95 2.35 -8.99
N LYS A 65 -8.93 2.77 -8.18
CA LYS A 65 -10.19 3.37 -8.69
C LYS A 65 -9.96 4.64 -9.52
N LEU A 66 -9.02 5.49 -9.11
CA LEU A 66 -8.64 6.68 -9.88
C LEU A 66 -7.93 6.30 -11.17
N GLY A 67 -7.09 5.26 -11.15
CA GLY A 67 -6.39 4.72 -12.31
C GLY A 67 -7.35 4.16 -13.37
N GLU A 68 -8.35 3.39 -12.95
CA GLU A 68 -9.41 2.87 -13.83
C GLU A 68 -10.17 4.02 -14.52
N GLY A 69 -10.63 5.00 -13.74
CA GLY A 69 -11.33 6.17 -14.28
C GLY A 69 -10.46 7.02 -15.22
N LEU A 70 -9.15 7.06 -14.98
CA LEU A 70 -8.20 7.72 -15.87
C LEU A 70 -8.01 6.95 -17.18
N MET A 71 -7.86 5.62 -17.13
CA MET A 71 -7.72 4.77 -18.32
C MET A 71 -8.94 4.89 -19.23
N GLU A 72 -10.15 4.88 -18.67
CA GLU A 72 -11.37 5.11 -19.44
C GLU A 72 -11.43 6.48 -20.11
N GLN A 73 -10.92 7.53 -19.44
CA GLN A 73 -10.88 8.88 -20.00
C GLN A 73 -9.87 9.00 -21.14
N VAL A 74 -8.71 8.34 -21.04
CA VAL A 74 -7.68 8.37 -22.08
C VAL A 74 -8.08 7.52 -23.29
N GLY A 75 -8.68 6.34 -23.08
CA GLY A 75 -9.10 5.45 -24.18
C GLY A 75 -10.35 5.92 -24.96
N LYS A 76 -11.04 6.96 -24.48
CA LYS A 76 -12.19 7.60 -25.17
C LYS A 76 -11.79 8.84 -25.99
N ILE A 77 -10.51 9.21 -26.00
CA ILE A 77 -9.93 10.30 -26.80
C ILE A 77 -9.29 9.69 -28.04
#